data_AF-A0A1M5TJ45-F1
#
_entry.id   AF-A0A1M5TJ45-F1
#
_cell.length_a   1.000
_cell.length_b   1.000
_cell.length_c   1.000
_cell.angle_alpha   90.00
_cell.angle_beta   90.00
_cell.angle_gamma   90.00
#
_symmetry.space_group_name_H-M   'P 1'
#
loop_
_entity.id
_entity.type
_entity.pdbx_description
1 polymer ?
#
loop_
_entity_poly.entity_id
_entity_poly.type
_entity_poly.pdbx_seq_one_letter_code
_entity_poly.pdbx_strand_id
1 'polypeptide(L)'
;MFLQTQTSQNIENYTSALKAIGAFSNLFSSSDKPFIQYRVAENAFCKAFGADNLARADVAYDAIINGCGVGIKTFVLSGSSKIEKVAEFNSRSSELRMLKGLDLANKLADFRNERIEFADRLYNTQNRVYHIIGRDKLLIKVFETSYDLIDKNSIEILEETKSSLKFKDALNEYNFNFSKSVLMKRFVIPQECIEINVEILEEPINVLLNLAQPSLNKQIDAAKVKLQNAIGLLTQEELIPFVDYVILPLYSPEAKKKLKEPIVPIKSQLNQWNAGGRKRDPGEVYISIPSKIRNNAPDFFPEKDVIFNLKIPNGKVLSAKVCQDGSKALMTNPNKAMADWMLRDVLMLNENEVLTYDKLRKIGYDSVKITKSTEHDYFIDFTKLDEYESFIEKISEAQDGQFKLFL
;
A
#
# COMPACT_ATOMS: atom_id res chain seq x y z
N MET A 1 -15.04 -16.56 3.27
CA MET A 1 -14.16 -15.89 4.25
C MET A 1 -12.82 -16.59 4.23
N PHE A 2 -11.70 -15.87 4.26
CA PHE A 2 -10.35 -16.41 4.10
C PHE A 2 -9.93 -17.29 5.29
N LEU A 3 -10.24 -16.92 6.53
CA LEU A 3 -9.88 -17.74 7.71
C LEU A 3 -10.49 -19.14 7.67
N GLN A 4 -11.69 -19.28 7.08
CA GLN A 4 -12.38 -20.58 6.96
C GLN A 4 -11.70 -21.54 5.99
N THR A 5 -10.82 -21.05 5.12
CA THR A 5 -10.08 -21.89 4.16
C THR A 5 -8.69 -22.29 4.66
N GLN A 6 -8.28 -21.79 5.85
CA GLN A 6 -6.95 -22.02 6.39
C GLN A 6 -6.87 -23.31 7.21
N THR A 7 -5.67 -23.88 7.27
CA THR A 7 -5.39 -25.04 8.13
C THR A 7 -5.44 -24.64 9.60
N SER A 8 -5.82 -25.57 10.47
CA SER A 8 -5.80 -25.36 11.92
C SER A 8 -4.42 -24.92 12.42
N GLN A 9 -3.34 -25.43 11.82
CA GLN A 9 -1.97 -25.06 12.18
C GLN A 9 -1.66 -23.58 11.88
N ASN A 10 -2.08 -23.06 10.72
CA ASN A 10 -1.86 -21.65 10.38
C ASN A 10 -2.64 -20.72 11.32
N ILE A 11 -3.89 -21.08 11.64
CA ILE A 11 -4.71 -20.37 12.61
C ILE A 11 -4.08 -20.40 14.01
N GLU A 12 -3.58 -21.55 14.45
CA GLU A 12 -2.89 -21.68 15.74
C GLU A 12 -1.60 -20.84 15.80
N ASN A 13 -0.79 -20.87 14.74
CA ASN A 13 0.41 -20.04 14.64
C ASN A 13 0.09 -18.54 14.72
N TYR A 14 -0.95 -18.12 13.99
CA TYR A 14 -1.40 -16.73 13.97
C TYR A 14 -1.94 -16.27 15.33
N THR A 15 -2.84 -17.06 15.93
CA THR A 15 -3.45 -16.75 17.23
C THR A 15 -2.42 -16.76 18.35
N SER A 16 -1.45 -17.68 18.31
CA SER A 16 -0.32 -17.72 19.24
C SER A 16 0.57 -16.48 19.12
N ALA A 17 0.85 -16.02 17.89
CA ALA A 17 1.59 -14.78 17.68
C ALA A 17 0.86 -13.58 18.26
N LEU A 18 -0.44 -13.42 17.97
CA LEU A 18 -1.25 -12.33 18.54
C LEU A 18 -1.34 -12.38 20.06
N LYS A 19 -1.49 -13.59 20.64
CA LYS A 19 -1.49 -13.79 22.09
C LYS A 19 -0.17 -13.34 22.71
N ALA A 20 0.95 -13.75 22.12
CA ALA A 20 2.28 -13.35 22.57
C ALA A 20 2.45 -11.82 22.49
N ILE A 21 2.13 -11.20 21.35
CA ILE A 21 2.21 -9.73 21.19
C ILE A 21 1.34 -9.03 22.23
N GLY A 22 0.09 -9.49 22.42
CA GLY A 22 -0.84 -8.96 23.39
C GLY A 22 -0.36 -9.09 24.84
N ALA A 23 0.39 -10.15 25.18
CA ALA A 23 0.94 -10.31 26.52
C ALA A 23 1.93 -9.20 26.89
N PHE A 24 2.62 -8.61 25.90
CA PHE A 24 3.57 -7.51 26.09
C PHE A 24 2.93 -6.11 26.06
N SER A 25 1.61 -5.99 26.21
CA SER A 25 0.89 -4.70 26.11
C SER A 25 1.43 -3.61 27.03
N ASN A 26 1.85 -3.97 28.25
CA ASN A 26 2.39 -3.04 29.24
C ASN A 26 3.73 -2.39 28.84
N LEU A 27 4.36 -2.81 27.74
CA LEU A 27 5.47 -2.05 27.13
C LEU A 27 5.01 -0.72 26.52
N PHE A 28 3.74 -0.61 26.12
CA PHE A 28 3.24 0.50 25.31
C PHE A 28 1.99 1.17 25.89
N SER A 29 1.24 0.47 26.74
CA SER A 29 -0.03 0.95 27.28
C SER A 29 -0.35 0.30 28.62
N SER A 30 -0.91 1.06 29.55
CA SER A 30 -1.43 0.56 30.83
C SER A 30 -2.90 0.11 30.77
N SER A 31 -3.48 -0.01 29.56
CA SER A 31 -4.86 -0.47 29.39
C SER A 31 -4.99 -1.98 29.61
N ASP A 32 -6.12 -2.42 30.17
CA ASP A 32 -6.50 -3.82 30.26
C ASP A 32 -6.92 -4.43 28.90
N LYS A 33 -6.96 -3.63 27.83
CA LYS A 33 -7.18 -4.10 26.46
C LYS A 33 -5.84 -4.33 25.79
N PRO A 34 -5.55 -5.55 25.28
CA PRO A 34 -4.28 -5.84 24.66
C PRO A 34 -3.92 -4.79 23.61
N PHE A 35 -2.68 -4.30 23.60
CA PHE A 35 -2.15 -3.37 22.62
C PHE A 35 -1.51 -4.15 21.49
N ILE A 36 -2.09 -4.04 20.30
CA ILE A 36 -1.53 -4.60 19.07
C ILE A 36 -1.30 -3.42 18.12
N GLN A 37 -0.05 -3.16 17.78
CA GLN A 37 0.31 -2.14 16.79
C GLN A 37 0.00 -2.67 15.38
N TYR A 38 -0.49 -1.80 14.48
CA TYR A 38 -1.02 -2.21 13.17
C TYR A 38 0.00 -2.94 12.27
N ARG A 39 1.25 -2.47 12.16
CA ARG A 39 2.34 -3.14 11.43
C ARG A 39 2.70 -4.49 12.03
N VAL A 40 2.65 -4.60 13.36
CA VAL A 40 2.90 -5.90 14.03
C VAL A 40 1.80 -6.90 13.67
N ALA A 41 0.55 -6.45 13.64
CA ALA A 41 -0.59 -7.25 13.17
C ALA A 41 -0.44 -7.69 11.70
N GLU A 42 -0.08 -6.77 10.80
CA GLU A 42 0.18 -7.06 9.39
C GLU A 42 1.31 -8.08 9.21
N ASN A 43 2.43 -7.88 9.90
CA ASN A 43 3.57 -8.80 9.88
C ASN A 43 3.20 -10.18 10.44
N ALA A 44 2.44 -10.24 11.53
CA ALA A 44 1.97 -11.49 12.12
C ALA A 44 1.07 -12.25 11.14
N PHE A 45 0.16 -11.55 10.45
CA PHE A 45 -0.71 -12.14 9.43
C PHE A 45 0.13 -12.67 8.26
N CYS A 46 0.98 -11.84 7.67
CA CYS A 46 1.80 -12.23 6.53
C CYS A 46 2.70 -13.42 6.84
N LYS A 47 3.32 -13.43 8.03
CA LYS A 47 4.17 -14.53 8.47
C LYS A 47 3.39 -15.83 8.71
N ALA A 48 2.22 -15.76 9.34
CA ALA A 48 1.46 -16.95 9.68
C ALA A 48 0.80 -17.61 8.46
N PHE A 49 0.42 -16.83 7.46
CA PHE A 49 -0.30 -17.31 6.28
C PHE A 49 0.54 -17.35 5.00
N GLY A 50 1.77 -16.84 5.02
CA GLY A 50 2.61 -16.73 3.82
C GLY A 50 2.07 -15.71 2.82
N ALA A 51 1.48 -14.61 3.30
CA ALA A 51 0.98 -13.52 2.47
C ALA A 51 2.09 -12.52 2.11
N ASP A 52 1.99 -11.92 0.93
CA ASP A 52 2.84 -10.81 0.52
C ASP A 52 2.41 -9.55 1.28
N ASN A 53 3.36 -8.92 1.96
CA ASN A 53 3.10 -7.73 2.77
C ASN A 53 3.11 -6.46 1.89
N LEU A 54 1.97 -5.76 1.85
CA LEU A 54 1.78 -4.52 1.12
C LEU A 54 1.74 -3.27 2.01
N ALA A 55 2.11 -3.37 3.29
CA ALA A 55 2.09 -2.25 4.25
C ALA A 55 2.91 -1.02 3.81
N ARG A 56 3.88 -1.20 2.90
CA ARG A 56 4.70 -0.13 2.31
C ARG A 56 4.26 0.25 0.89
N ALA A 57 3.34 -0.49 0.30
CA ALA A 57 2.74 -0.16 -0.98
C ALA A 57 1.58 0.81 -0.75
N ASP A 58 1.50 1.85 -1.56
CA ASP A 58 0.51 2.91 -1.41
C ASP A 58 -0.86 2.55 -2.03
N VAL A 59 -1.38 1.37 -1.67
CA VAL A 59 -2.52 0.73 -2.36
C VAL A 59 -3.70 0.48 -1.42
N ALA A 60 -4.70 -0.29 -1.86
CA ALA A 60 -5.94 -0.52 -1.11
C ALA A 60 -5.82 -1.63 -0.04
N TYR A 61 -4.86 -2.54 -0.19
CA TYR A 61 -4.72 -3.74 0.63
C TYR A 61 -3.42 -3.68 1.45
N ASP A 62 -3.46 -4.30 2.63
CA ASP A 62 -2.30 -4.40 3.52
C ASP A 62 -1.53 -5.71 3.27
N ALA A 63 -2.19 -6.73 2.70
CA ALA A 63 -1.56 -7.97 2.25
C ALA A 63 -2.26 -8.58 1.02
N ILE A 64 -1.51 -9.37 0.25
CA ILE A 64 -2.03 -10.19 -0.85
C ILE A 64 -1.71 -11.66 -0.60
N ILE A 65 -2.70 -12.53 -0.82
CA ILE A 65 -2.52 -13.97 -0.74
C ILE A 65 -3.38 -14.68 -1.76
N ASN A 66 -2.78 -15.47 -2.65
CA ASN A 66 -3.48 -16.31 -3.62
C ASN A 66 -4.56 -15.55 -4.43
N GLY A 67 -4.27 -14.33 -4.89
CA GLY A 67 -5.24 -13.50 -5.62
C GLY A 67 -6.37 -12.93 -4.74
N CYS A 68 -6.19 -12.92 -3.42
CA CYS A 68 -7.07 -12.26 -2.47
C CYS A 68 -6.38 -11.02 -1.87
N GLY A 69 -7.04 -9.86 -1.96
CA GLY A 69 -6.64 -8.64 -1.27
C GLY A 69 -7.18 -8.60 0.15
N VAL A 70 -6.30 -8.37 1.12
CA VAL A 70 -6.64 -8.35 2.54
C VAL A 70 -6.42 -6.95 3.11
N GLY A 71 -7.48 -6.34 3.62
CA GLY A 71 -7.39 -5.14 4.46
C GLY A 71 -7.31 -5.54 5.93
N ILE A 72 -6.14 -5.38 6.55
CA ILE A 72 -5.89 -5.73 7.95
C ILE A 72 -6.22 -4.53 8.82
N LYS A 73 -7.06 -4.75 9.82
CA LYS A 73 -7.58 -3.69 10.66
C LYS A 73 -7.47 -4.05 12.13
N THR A 74 -6.96 -3.12 12.93
CA THR A 74 -6.84 -3.31 14.38
C THR A 74 -7.68 -2.26 15.11
N PHE A 75 -8.67 -2.70 15.88
CA PHE A 75 -9.65 -1.80 16.53
C PHE A 75 -9.66 -1.96 18.04
N VAL A 76 -10.07 -0.91 18.76
CA VAL A 76 -10.58 -1.08 20.14
C VAL A 76 -12.09 -1.27 20.06
N LEU A 77 -12.57 -2.41 20.54
CA LEU A 77 -13.99 -2.72 20.56
C LEU A 77 -14.71 -1.94 21.66
N SER A 78 -15.92 -1.49 21.33
CA SER A 78 -16.81 -0.74 22.22
C SER A 78 -18.26 -1.03 21.81
N GLY A 79 -18.78 -2.19 22.21
CA GLY A 79 -20.11 -2.68 21.83
C GLY A 79 -20.10 -3.63 20.64
N SER A 80 -21.25 -3.80 19.98
CA SER A 80 -21.47 -4.77 18.89
C SER A 80 -21.04 -4.29 17.50
N SER A 81 -20.62 -3.03 17.36
CA SER A 81 -20.09 -2.50 16.12
C SER A 81 -19.07 -1.39 16.37
N LYS A 82 -18.26 -1.09 15.36
CA LYS A 82 -17.29 0.00 15.36
C LYS A 82 -17.29 0.72 14.02
N ILE A 83 -17.15 2.05 14.03
CA ILE A 83 -16.98 2.85 12.81
C ILE A 83 -15.50 3.15 12.64
N GLU A 84 -14.91 2.72 11.53
CA GLU A 84 -13.45 2.77 11.31
C GLU A 84 -13.11 3.23 9.90
N LYS A 85 -11.91 3.81 9.73
CA LYS A 85 -11.46 4.40 8.47
C LYS A 85 -11.29 3.35 7.38
N VAL A 86 -11.92 3.59 6.23
CA VAL A 86 -11.77 2.76 5.02
C VAL A 86 -11.17 3.51 3.83
N ALA A 87 -11.23 4.84 3.81
CA ALA A 87 -10.55 5.65 2.79
C ALA A 87 -10.26 7.08 3.29
N GLU A 88 -9.30 7.74 2.64
CA GLU A 88 -8.87 9.10 2.90
C GLU A 88 -8.59 9.83 1.59
N PHE A 89 -8.97 11.10 1.50
CA PHE A 89 -9.04 11.85 0.24
C PHE A 89 -8.34 13.22 0.32
N ASN A 90 -7.22 13.32 1.05
CA ASN A 90 -6.53 14.61 1.28
C ASN A 90 -6.22 15.36 -0.02
N SER A 91 -5.66 14.67 -1.03
CA SER A 91 -5.33 15.24 -2.35
C SER A 91 -6.55 15.65 -3.18
N ARG A 92 -7.77 15.23 -2.79
CA ARG A 92 -9.04 15.54 -3.46
C ARG A 92 -10.00 16.33 -2.59
N SER A 93 -9.53 16.82 -1.45
CA SER A 93 -10.35 17.51 -0.46
C SER A 93 -11.00 18.77 -1.01
N SER A 94 -10.31 19.50 -1.90
CA SER A 94 -10.84 20.70 -2.55
C SER A 94 -12.05 20.40 -3.45
N GLU A 95 -11.98 19.35 -4.27
CA GLU A 95 -13.08 18.91 -5.12
C GLU A 95 -14.28 18.43 -4.29
N LEU A 96 -14.03 17.61 -3.26
CA LEU A 96 -15.08 17.04 -2.43
C LEU A 96 -15.84 18.08 -1.61
N ARG A 97 -15.18 19.15 -1.15
CA ARG A 97 -15.81 20.24 -0.38
C ARG A 97 -16.88 21.01 -1.16
N MET A 98 -16.87 20.92 -2.49
CA MET A 98 -17.85 21.59 -3.35
C MET A 98 -19.14 20.78 -3.52
N LEU A 99 -19.16 19.51 -3.09
CA LEU A 99 -20.27 18.59 -3.24
C LEU A 99 -21.01 18.40 -1.91
N LYS A 100 -22.29 18.01 -1.98
CA LYS A 100 -23.15 17.72 -0.81
C LYS A 100 -24.08 16.55 -1.09
N GLY A 101 -24.71 16.02 -0.03
CA GLY A 101 -25.73 14.98 -0.12
C GLY A 101 -25.36 13.82 -1.04
N LEU A 102 -26.25 13.50 -1.97
CA LEU A 102 -26.12 12.37 -2.89
C LEU A 102 -24.95 12.51 -3.87
N ASP A 103 -24.64 13.72 -4.34
CA ASP A 103 -23.52 13.96 -5.26
C ASP A 103 -22.18 13.69 -4.56
N LEU A 104 -22.06 14.12 -3.30
CA LEU A 104 -20.88 13.83 -2.49
C LEU A 104 -20.74 12.34 -2.21
N ALA A 105 -21.82 11.65 -1.82
CA ALA A 105 -21.81 10.21 -1.58
C ALA A 105 -21.40 9.42 -2.84
N ASN A 106 -21.97 9.76 -4.00
CA ASN A 106 -21.59 9.15 -5.28
C ASN A 106 -20.13 9.37 -5.63
N LYS A 107 -19.61 10.59 -5.39
CA LYS A 107 -18.21 10.90 -5.69
C LYS A 107 -17.24 10.17 -4.76
N LEU A 108 -17.58 10.04 -3.48
CA LEU A 108 -16.83 9.23 -2.52
C LEU A 108 -16.82 7.76 -2.93
N ALA A 109 -17.97 7.25 -3.40
CA ALA A 109 -18.08 5.91 -3.95
C ALA A 109 -17.17 5.71 -5.16
N ASP A 110 -17.19 6.63 -6.13
CA ASP A 110 -16.32 6.58 -7.31
C ASP A 110 -14.85 6.49 -6.93
N PHE A 111 -14.38 7.37 -6.04
CA PHE A 111 -12.97 7.40 -5.65
C PHE A 111 -12.55 6.17 -4.83
N ARG A 112 -13.41 5.70 -3.90
CA ARG A 112 -13.10 4.49 -3.12
C ARG A 112 -13.12 3.26 -4.02
N ASN A 113 -14.14 3.11 -4.86
CA ASN A 113 -14.29 1.94 -5.71
C ASN A 113 -13.17 1.86 -6.73
N GLU A 114 -12.84 2.97 -7.42
CA GLU A 114 -11.72 2.99 -8.36
C GLU A 114 -10.40 2.62 -7.68
N ARG A 115 -10.14 3.08 -6.45
CA ARG A 115 -8.92 2.70 -5.72
C ARG A 115 -8.84 1.19 -5.46
N ILE A 116 -9.96 0.56 -5.15
CA ILE A 116 -10.03 -0.89 -4.89
C ILE A 116 -9.89 -1.66 -6.20
N GLU A 117 -10.62 -1.27 -7.24
CA GLU A 117 -10.56 -1.91 -8.56
C GLU A 117 -9.19 -1.73 -9.22
N PHE A 118 -8.55 -0.58 -9.02
CA PHE A 118 -7.17 -0.36 -9.45
C PHE A 118 -6.21 -1.33 -8.77
N ALA A 119 -6.32 -1.51 -7.45
CA ALA A 119 -5.51 -2.49 -6.73
C ALA A 119 -5.76 -3.92 -7.23
N ASP A 120 -7.02 -4.24 -7.57
CA ASP A 120 -7.36 -5.53 -8.18
C ASP A 120 -6.66 -5.78 -9.50
N ARG A 121 -6.67 -4.80 -10.40
CA ARG A 121 -5.98 -4.92 -11.69
C ARG A 121 -4.46 -4.98 -11.50
N LEU A 122 -3.94 -4.22 -10.54
CA LEU A 122 -2.52 -4.11 -10.26
C LEU A 122 -1.91 -5.42 -9.73
N TYR A 123 -2.55 -6.03 -8.72
CA TYR A 123 -2.10 -7.26 -8.08
C TYR A 123 -2.80 -8.53 -8.59
N ASN A 124 -3.67 -8.40 -9.59
CA ASN A 124 -4.49 -9.49 -10.13
C ASN A 124 -5.32 -10.20 -9.03
N THR A 125 -6.02 -9.42 -8.20
CA THR A 125 -6.90 -9.96 -7.15
C THR A 125 -8.34 -10.10 -7.63
N GLN A 126 -8.99 -11.17 -7.18
CA GLN A 126 -10.37 -11.53 -7.52
C GLN A 126 -11.29 -11.53 -6.29
N ASN A 127 -10.71 -11.72 -5.11
CA ASN A 127 -11.42 -11.75 -3.84
C ASN A 127 -10.85 -10.72 -2.89
N ARG A 128 -11.68 -10.19 -1.99
CA ARG A 128 -11.30 -9.11 -1.10
C ARG A 128 -11.93 -9.31 0.27
N VAL A 129 -11.17 -9.12 1.34
CA VAL A 129 -11.68 -9.30 2.71
C VAL A 129 -11.07 -8.26 3.65
N TYR A 130 -11.87 -7.76 4.59
CA TYR A 130 -11.33 -7.09 5.76
C TYR A 130 -11.06 -8.14 6.83
N HIS A 131 -9.81 -8.27 7.25
CA HIS A 131 -9.38 -9.10 8.37
C HIS A 131 -9.19 -8.21 9.61
N ILE A 132 -9.98 -8.46 10.65
CA ILE A 132 -10.12 -7.54 11.78
C ILE A 132 -9.60 -8.19 13.05
N ILE A 133 -8.76 -7.44 13.76
CA ILE A 133 -8.23 -7.73 15.09
C ILE A 133 -8.87 -6.73 16.05
N GLY A 134 -10.00 -7.13 16.65
CA GLY A 134 -10.71 -6.38 17.66
C GLY A 134 -10.12 -6.59 19.04
N ARG A 135 -9.77 -5.52 19.73
CA ARG A 135 -9.17 -5.55 21.07
C ARG A 135 -10.22 -5.20 22.11
N ASP A 136 -10.44 -6.10 23.05
CA ASP A 136 -11.33 -5.92 24.19
C ASP A 136 -10.61 -6.28 25.50
N LYS A 137 -11.29 -6.16 26.63
CA LYS A 137 -10.68 -6.39 27.94
C LYS A 137 -10.10 -7.81 28.03
N LEU A 138 -8.77 -7.90 28.16
CA LEU A 138 -7.98 -9.14 28.21
C LEU A 138 -8.27 -10.14 27.07
N LEU A 139 -8.80 -9.64 25.95
CA LEU A 139 -9.34 -10.46 24.88
C LEU A 139 -9.03 -9.85 23.52
N ILE A 140 -8.64 -10.69 22.58
CA ILE A 140 -8.57 -10.33 21.16
C ILE A 140 -9.64 -11.13 20.43
N LYS A 141 -10.47 -10.45 19.64
CA LYS A 141 -11.44 -11.05 18.72
C LYS A 141 -10.92 -10.92 17.30
N VAL A 142 -10.78 -12.02 16.59
CA VAL A 142 -10.40 -12.05 15.18
C VAL A 142 -11.59 -12.47 14.34
N PHE A 143 -11.95 -11.67 13.35
CA PHE A 143 -13.05 -11.96 12.44
C PHE A 143 -12.86 -11.29 11.08
N GLU A 144 -13.64 -11.74 10.11
CA GLU A 144 -13.60 -11.23 8.76
C GLU A 144 -14.95 -10.66 8.34
N THR A 145 -14.92 -9.64 7.49
CA THR A 145 -16.10 -9.11 6.80
C THR A 145 -15.75 -8.79 5.36
N SER A 146 -16.78 -8.69 4.52
CA SER A 146 -16.60 -8.41 3.10
C SER A 146 -15.96 -7.04 2.87
N TYR A 147 -15.05 -6.97 1.90
CA TYR A 147 -14.44 -5.73 1.43
C TYR A 147 -15.19 -5.26 0.17
N ASP A 148 -16.46 -4.89 0.37
CA ASP A 148 -17.35 -4.55 -0.74
C ASP A 148 -17.00 -3.20 -1.39
N LEU A 149 -17.34 -3.09 -2.66
CA LEU A 149 -17.51 -1.80 -3.33
C LEU A 149 -18.77 -1.12 -2.76
N ILE A 150 -18.78 0.22 -2.78
CA ILE A 150 -20.00 0.97 -2.47
C ILE A 150 -20.98 0.78 -3.62
N ASP A 151 -22.16 0.25 -3.34
CA ASP A 151 -23.22 0.11 -4.34
C ASP A 151 -23.90 1.47 -4.57
N LYS A 152 -23.50 2.14 -5.65
CA LYS A 152 -23.99 3.48 -6.00
C LYS A 152 -25.49 3.53 -6.26
N ASN A 153 -26.09 2.44 -6.75
CA ASN A 153 -27.49 2.43 -7.15
C ASN A 153 -28.44 2.44 -5.94
N SER A 154 -27.95 1.99 -4.77
CA SER A 154 -28.72 1.88 -3.53
C SER A 154 -28.32 2.91 -2.47
N ILE A 155 -27.54 3.94 -2.84
CA ILE A 155 -27.12 4.97 -1.89
C ILE A 155 -28.35 5.72 -1.33
N GLU A 156 -28.46 5.73 -0.01
CA GLU A 156 -29.46 6.49 0.75
C GLU A 156 -28.74 7.42 1.74
N ILE A 157 -29.04 8.72 1.67
CA ILE A 157 -28.52 9.69 2.63
C ILE A 157 -29.31 9.59 3.93
N LEU A 158 -28.60 9.32 5.04
CA LEU A 158 -29.20 9.17 6.36
C LEU A 158 -29.20 10.49 7.12
N GLU A 159 -28.09 11.23 7.06
CA GLU A 159 -27.92 12.49 7.77
C GLU A 159 -26.79 13.30 7.14
N GLU A 160 -26.97 14.60 6.98
CA GLU A 160 -25.89 15.53 6.66
C GLU A 160 -25.83 16.64 7.72
N THR A 161 -24.67 16.79 8.35
CA THR A 161 -24.41 17.83 9.34
C THR A 161 -23.33 18.77 8.84
N LYS A 162 -22.98 19.79 9.63
CA LYS A 162 -21.86 20.68 9.29
C LYS A 162 -20.49 19.98 9.30
N SER A 163 -20.37 18.82 9.95
CA SER A 163 -19.09 18.13 10.15
C SER A 163 -19.02 16.78 9.43
N SER A 164 -20.13 16.23 8.97
CA SER A 164 -20.16 14.90 8.38
C SER A 164 -21.35 14.64 7.45
N LEU A 165 -21.17 13.67 6.56
CA LEU A 165 -22.22 13.04 5.77
C LEU A 165 -22.34 11.56 6.14
N LYS A 166 -23.51 11.12 6.60
CA LYS A 166 -23.84 9.72 6.84
C LYS A 166 -24.75 9.21 5.73
N PHE A 167 -24.40 8.06 5.18
CA PHE A 167 -25.17 7.40 4.14
C PHE A 167 -24.98 5.89 4.24
N LYS A 168 -25.85 5.13 3.59
CA LYS A 168 -25.72 3.68 3.46
C LYS A 168 -25.92 3.27 2.01
N ASP A 169 -25.46 2.08 1.68
CA ASP A 169 -25.87 1.34 0.48
C ASP A 169 -26.63 0.07 0.89
N ALA A 170 -26.88 -0.84 -0.04
CA ALA A 170 -27.55 -2.11 0.22
C ALA A 170 -26.77 -3.04 1.19
N LEU A 171 -25.47 -2.82 1.39
CA LEU A 171 -24.58 -3.73 2.11
C LEU A 171 -24.08 -3.13 3.43
N ASN A 172 -23.86 -1.82 3.48
CA ASN A 172 -22.98 -1.19 4.45
C ASN A 172 -23.40 0.26 4.80
N GLU A 173 -23.05 0.68 6.02
CA GLU A 173 -23.21 2.07 6.48
C GLU A 173 -21.87 2.80 6.51
N TYR A 174 -21.91 4.07 6.11
CA TYR A 174 -20.75 4.94 5.99
C TYR A 174 -20.94 6.29 6.69
N ASN A 175 -19.82 6.87 7.09
CA ASN A 175 -19.76 8.22 7.64
C ASN A 175 -18.51 8.93 7.10
N PHE A 176 -18.72 9.99 6.32
CA PHE A 176 -17.64 10.83 5.81
C PHE A 176 -17.44 12.04 6.73
N ASN A 177 -16.22 12.20 7.23
CA ASN A 177 -15.82 13.34 8.06
C ASN A 177 -15.18 14.43 7.20
N PHE A 178 -15.78 15.62 7.17
CA PHE A 178 -15.34 16.70 6.29
C PHE A 178 -13.97 17.28 6.66
N SER A 179 -13.71 17.49 7.96
CA SER A 179 -12.46 18.12 8.41
C SER A 179 -11.25 17.24 8.15
N LYS A 180 -11.41 15.93 8.31
CA LYS A 180 -10.35 14.94 8.05
C LYS A 180 -10.32 14.44 6.62
N SER A 181 -11.34 14.75 5.80
CA SER A 181 -11.51 14.16 4.45
C SER A 181 -11.40 12.63 4.47
N VAL A 182 -12.03 12.00 5.46
CA VAL A 182 -11.94 10.56 5.74
C VAL A 182 -13.32 9.92 5.65
N LEU A 183 -13.41 8.83 4.88
CA LEU A 183 -14.57 7.96 4.82
C LEU A 183 -14.39 6.79 5.78
N MET A 184 -15.37 6.65 6.66
CA MET A 184 -15.45 5.58 7.65
C MET A 184 -16.58 4.62 7.26
N LYS A 185 -16.44 3.35 7.62
CA LYS A 185 -17.45 2.30 7.45
C LYS A 185 -17.80 1.72 8.82
N ARG A 186 -19.06 1.32 9.01
CA ARG A 186 -19.45 0.49 10.16
C ARG A 186 -19.02 -0.97 9.94
N PHE A 187 -18.34 -1.51 10.94
CA PHE A 187 -17.96 -2.90 11.09
C PHE A 187 -18.80 -3.50 12.21
N VAL A 188 -19.70 -4.41 11.87
CA VAL A 188 -20.50 -5.18 12.83
C VAL A 188 -19.68 -6.39 13.27
N ILE A 189 -19.63 -6.64 14.58
CA ILE A 189 -18.92 -7.78 15.13
C ILE A 189 -19.85 -8.99 14.99
N PRO A 190 -19.43 -10.05 14.28
CA PRO A 190 -20.24 -11.26 14.15
C PRO A 190 -20.38 -11.98 15.50
N GLN A 191 -21.43 -12.79 15.63
CA GLN A 191 -21.60 -13.65 16.81
C GLN A 191 -20.48 -14.68 16.91
N GLU A 192 -20.08 -15.26 15.77
CA GLU A 192 -18.96 -16.19 15.68
C GLU A 192 -17.69 -15.45 15.28
N CYS A 193 -16.68 -15.50 16.15
CA CYS A 193 -15.34 -14.99 15.89
C CYS A 193 -14.31 -15.84 16.65
N ILE A 194 -13.05 -15.74 16.25
CA ILE A 194 -11.95 -16.39 16.98
C ILE A 194 -11.65 -15.52 18.20
N GLU A 195 -11.79 -16.10 19.39
CA GLU A 195 -11.53 -15.43 20.66
C GLU A 195 -10.20 -15.90 21.25
N ILE A 196 -9.32 -14.95 21.58
CA ILE A 196 -7.98 -15.19 22.10
C ILE A 196 -7.87 -14.49 23.46
N ASN A 197 -7.91 -15.26 24.54
CA ASN A 197 -7.67 -14.74 25.88
C ASN A 197 -6.18 -14.36 26.02
N VAL A 198 -5.93 -13.16 26.54
CA VAL A 198 -4.61 -12.57 26.70
C VAL A 198 -4.36 -12.26 28.17
N GLU A 199 -3.32 -12.86 28.70
CA GLU A 199 -2.76 -12.51 30.01
C GLU A 199 -1.68 -11.44 29.78
N ILE A 200 -1.95 -10.21 30.18
CA ILE A 200 -1.00 -9.10 30.06
C ILE A 200 0.03 -9.22 31.18
N LEU A 201 1.30 -9.26 30.80
CA LEU A 201 2.42 -9.34 31.75
C LEU A 201 2.54 -8.03 32.53
N GLU A 202 2.68 -8.12 33.85
CA GLU A 202 2.89 -6.95 34.71
C GLU A 202 4.26 -6.29 34.43
N GLU A 203 5.31 -7.10 34.33
CA GLU A 203 6.71 -6.66 34.19
C GLU A 203 7.34 -7.15 32.86
N PRO A 204 6.84 -6.71 31.69
CA PRO A 204 7.27 -7.24 30.38
C PRO A 204 8.73 -6.93 30.05
N ILE A 205 9.28 -5.82 30.56
CA ILE A 205 10.69 -5.44 30.36
C ILE A 205 11.62 -6.48 30.99
N ASN A 206 11.30 -6.97 32.20
CA ASN A 206 12.11 -7.99 32.88
C ASN A 206 12.13 -9.31 32.09
N VAL A 207 11.00 -9.69 31.49
CA VAL A 207 10.93 -10.86 30.60
C VAL A 207 11.84 -10.67 29.39
N LEU A 208 11.84 -9.49 28.76
CA LEU A 208 12.73 -9.21 27.63
C LEU A 208 14.21 -9.20 28.04
N LEU A 209 14.57 -8.62 29.18
CA LEU A 209 15.94 -8.61 29.68
C LEU A 209 16.47 -10.03 29.92
N ASN A 210 15.64 -10.91 30.48
CA ASN A 210 15.99 -12.32 30.68
C ASN A 210 16.21 -13.07 29.36
N LEU A 211 15.46 -12.73 28.31
CA LEU A 211 15.65 -13.31 26.97
C LEU A 211 16.90 -12.74 26.27
N ALA A 212 17.21 -11.46 26.49
CA ALA A 212 18.32 -10.76 25.87
C ALA A 212 19.68 -11.00 26.54
N GLN A 213 19.69 -11.50 27.79
CA GLN A 213 20.91 -11.82 28.55
C GLN A 213 21.00 -13.33 28.86
N PRO A 214 21.40 -14.18 27.89
CA PRO A 214 21.47 -15.64 28.07
C PRO A 214 22.53 -16.10 29.09
N SER A 215 23.44 -15.22 29.52
CA SER A 215 24.61 -15.54 30.35
C SER A 215 24.29 -15.90 31.81
N LEU A 216 23.02 -15.85 32.24
CA LEU A 216 22.59 -16.27 33.58
C LEU A 216 21.84 -17.61 33.62
N ASN A 217 21.42 -18.18 32.49
CA ASN A 217 20.73 -19.47 32.44
C ASN A 217 21.56 -20.53 31.70
N LYS A 218 22.14 -21.45 32.47
CA LYS A 218 23.05 -22.53 32.02
C LYS A 218 22.36 -23.67 31.26
N GLN A 219 21.18 -23.45 30.71
CA GLN A 219 20.50 -24.38 29.82
C GLN A 219 19.77 -23.54 28.78
N ILE A 220 20.22 -23.61 27.53
CA ILE A 220 19.48 -23.52 26.26
C ILE A 220 20.55 -23.22 25.19
N ASP A 221 21.22 -24.28 24.70
CA ASP A 221 22.15 -24.17 23.57
C ASP A 221 21.43 -24.22 22.21
N ALA A 222 20.14 -24.60 22.17
CA ALA A 222 19.34 -24.66 20.94
C ALA A 222 18.70 -23.31 20.52
N ALA A 223 18.53 -22.34 21.43
CA ALA A 223 17.89 -21.05 21.08
C ALA A 223 18.88 -20.00 20.55
N LYS A 224 20.19 -20.15 20.78
CA LYS A 224 21.23 -19.22 20.30
C LYS A 224 21.23 -19.07 18.78
N VAL A 225 21.08 -20.18 18.04
CA VAL A 225 21.07 -20.17 16.57
C VAL A 225 19.76 -19.59 16.00
N LYS A 226 18.63 -19.73 16.71
CA LYS A 226 17.33 -19.18 16.28
C LYS A 226 17.19 -17.68 16.55
N LEU A 227 17.75 -17.16 17.65
CA LEU A 227 17.58 -15.75 18.02
C LEU A 227 18.40 -14.81 17.12
N GLN A 228 19.63 -15.18 16.76
CA GLN A 228 20.43 -14.41 15.78
C GLN A 228 19.79 -14.38 14.40
N ASN A 229 19.14 -15.48 13.98
CA ASN A 229 18.36 -15.51 12.74
C ASN A 229 17.01 -14.76 12.83
N ALA A 230 16.45 -14.59 14.03
CA ALA A 230 15.19 -13.87 14.26
C ALA A 230 15.35 -12.34 14.37
N ILE A 231 16.51 -11.85 14.83
CA ILE A 231 16.80 -10.41 14.87
C ILE A 231 16.91 -9.84 13.43
N GLY A 232 17.41 -10.62 12.47
CA GLY A 232 17.39 -10.27 11.05
C GLY A 232 15.99 -10.28 10.39
N LEU A 233 14.95 -10.77 11.09
CA LEU A 233 13.56 -10.78 10.60
C LEU A 233 12.75 -9.55 11.02
N LEU A 234 13.27 -8.71 11.93
CA LEU A 234 12.61 -7.49 12.41
C LEU A 234 13.12 -6.23 11.73
N THR A 235 14.24 -6.30 11.01
CA THR A 235 14.74 -5.23 10.16
C THR A 235 14.21 -5.44 8.74
N GLN A 236 12.95 -5.06 8.49
CA GLN A 236 12.69 -4.55 7.14
C GLN A 236 13.48 -3.24 7.06
N GLU A 237 14.71 -3.30 6.56
CA GLU A 237 15.57 -2.14 6.41
C GLU A 237 14.78 -1.00 5.76
N GLU A 238 14.90 0.19 6.33
CA GLU A 238 14.27 1.36 5.75
C GLU A 238 14.94 1.60 4.40
N LEU A 239 14.18 1.46 3.32
CA LEU A 239 14.73 1.61 1.98
C LEU A 239 15.28 3.03 1.83
N ILE A 240 16.56 3.14 1.48
CA ILE A 240 17.29 4.39 1.33
C ILE A 240 16.91 5.01 -0.03
N PRO A 241 16.33 6.23 -0.05
CA PRO A 241 16.06 6.96 -1.29
C PRO A 241 17.33 7.10 -2.15
N PHE A 242 17.22 6.98 -3.47
CA PHE A 242 18.32 7.08 -4.45
C PHE A 242 19.36 5.94 -4.42
N VAL A 243 19.28 5.04 -3.44
CA VAL A 243 20.13 3.84 -3.34
C VAL A 243 19.29 2.59 -3.56
N ASP A 244 18.32 2.36 -2.68
CA ASP A 244 17.46 1.18 -2.74
C ASP A 244 16.25 1.40 -3.64
N TYR A 245 15.83 2.65 -3.85
CA TYR A 245 14.72 2.96 -4.73
C TYR A 245 14.76 4.36 -5.35
N VAL A 246 14.09 4.51 -6.49
CA VAL A 246 13.79 5.79 -7.13
C VAL A 246 12.30 5.91 -7.45
N ILE A 247 11.78 7.14 -7.53
CA ILE A 247 10.44 7.40 -8.05
C ILE A 247 10.55 8.08 -9.42
N LEU A 248 9.83 7.55 -10.41
CA LEU A 248 9.77 8.07 -11.77
C LEU A 248 8.35 8.60 -12.06
N PRO A 249 8.19 9.83 -12.55
CA PRO A 249 6.88 10.37 -12.88
C PRO A 249 6.38 9.76 -14.20
N LEU A 250 5.06 9.50 -14.27
CA LEU A 250 4.39 9.07 -15.51
C LEU A 250 3.91 10.27 -16.36
N TYR A 251 4.34 11.48 -16.00
CA TYR A 251 4.05 12.76 -16.64
C TYR A 251 5.34 13.60 -16.79
N SER A 252 5.22 14.76 -17.44
CA SER A 252 6.32 15.74 -17.55
C SER A 252 6.38 16.64 -16.29
N PRO A 253 7.37 16.49 -15.40
CA PRO A 253 7.40 17.18 -14.10
C PRO A 253 7.68 18.69 -14.20
N GLU A 254 8.09 19.19 -15.36
CA GLU A 254 8.44 20.59 -15.58
C GLU A 254 7.26 21.55 -15.36
N ALA A 255 6.03 21.07 -15.59
CA ALA A 255 4.82 21.87 -15.41
C ALA A 255 4.53 22.15 -13.92
N LYS A 256 4.60 21.14 -13.05
CA LYS A 256 4.42 21.27 -11.59
C LYS A 256 5.42 22.26 -11.00
N LYS A 257 6.69 22.22 -11.43
CA LYS A 257 7.73 23.22 -11.05
C LYS A 257 7.37 24.66 -11.41
N LYS A 258 6.56 24.85 -12.45
CA LYS A 258 6.11 26.16 -12.93
C LYS A 258 4.69 26.51 -12.45
N LEU A 259 4.17 25.79 -11.45
CA LEU A 259 2.80 25.93 -10.93
C LEU A 259 1.73 25.78 -12.03
N LYS A 260 1.99 24.89 -13.00
CA LYS A 260 1.05 24.52 -14.06
C LYS A 260 0.59 23.09 -13.86
N GLU A 261 -0.61 22.80 -14.33
CA GLU A 261 -1.14 21.44 -14.43
C GLU A 261 -0.16 20.55 -15.22
N PRO A 262 0.27 19.41 -14.64
CA PRO A 262 1.09 18.44 -15.35
C PRO A 262 0.44 17.92 -16.61
N ILE A 263 1.29 17.52 -17.54
CA ILE A 263 0.87 16.90 -18.79
C ILE A 263 1.59 15.58 -18.98
N VAL A 264 0.85 14.59 -19.46
CA VAL A 264 1.44 13.41 -20.10
C VAL A 264 1.72 13.81 -21.55
N PRO A 265 2.98 13.80 -22.03
CA PRO A 265 3.29 14.22 -23.39
C PRO A 265 2.51 13.41 -24.44
N ILE A 266 1.98 14.07 -25.47
CA ILE A 266 1.09 13.44 -26.48
C ILE A 266 1.84 12.51 -27.45
N LYS A 267 3.15 12.70 -27.63
CA LYS A 267 3.96 12.05 -28.67
C LYS A 267 5.27 11.43 -28.15
N SER A 268 5.38 11.21 -26.84
CA SER A 268 6.57 10.62 -26.21
C SER A 268 6.20 9.89 -24.93
N GLN A 269 7.18 9.23 -24.31
CA GLN A 269 7.00 8.43 -23.09
C GLN A 269 5.90 7.38 -23.27
N LEU A 270 4.88 7.40 -22.43
CA LEU A 270 3.74 6.48 -22.46
C LEU A 270 2.82 6.67 -23.68
N ASN A 271 2.92 7.79 -24.40
CA ASN A 271 2.24 8.02 -25.68
C ASN A 271 3.23 8.03 -26.86
N GLN A 272 4.39 7.39 -26.75
CA GLN A 272 5.38 7.36 -27.84
C GLN A 272 4.83 6.72 -29.13
N TRP A 273 3.92 5.75 -29.02
CA TRP A 273 3.21 5.16 -30.16
C TRP A 273 2.54 6.20 -31.08
N ASN A 274 2.16 7.36 -30.54
CA ASN A 274 1.52 8.47 -31.27
C ASN A 274 2.54 9.47 -31.89
N ALA A 275 3.84 9.19 -31.81
CA ALA A 275 4.86 10.04 -32.42
C ALA A 275 4.80 9.99 -33.95
N GLY A 276 5.13 11.11 -34.60
CA GLY A 276 5.23 11.19 -36.06
C GLY A 276 6.41 10.40 -36.62
N GLY A 277 6.43 10.22 -37.94
CA GLY A 277 7.49 9.47 -38.65
C GLY A 277 7.05 8.04 -38.95
N ARG A 278 7.89 7.05 -38.58
CA ARG A 278 7.57 5.64 -38.84
C ARG A 278 6.28 5.22 -38.15
N LYS A 279 5.57 4.24 -38.74
CA LYS A 279 4.50 3.53 -38.06
C LYS A 279 5.06 2.86 -36.80
N ARG A 280 4.42 3.10 -35.68
CA ARG A 280 4.78 2.52 -34.38
C ARG A 280 3.75 1.50 -33.97
N ASP A 281 4.20 0.55 -33.18
CA ASP A 281 3.31 -0.37 -32.49
C ASP A 281 2.54 0.42 -31.40
N PRO A 282 1.23 0.21 -31.22
CA PRO A 282 0.45 0.87 -30.16
C PRO A 282 0.94 0.57 -28.73
N GLY A 283 1.77 -0.46 -28.55
CA GLY A 283 2.45 -0.78 -27.30
C GLY A 283 3.86 -0.18 -27.17
N GLU A 284 4.35 0.55 -28.17
CA GLU A 284 5.68 1.17 -28.12
C GLU A 284 5.71 2.36 -27.15
N VAL A 285 6.20 2.12 -25.93
CA VAL A 285 6.25 3.09 -24.83
C VAL A 285 7.56 3.01 -24.05
N TYR A 286 7.83 4.05 -23.26
CA TYR A 286 8.87 4.04 -22.25
C TYR A 286 8.49 4.92 -21.04
N ILE A 287 9.06 4.60 -19.88
CA ILE A 287 9.02 5.49 -18.70
C ILE A 287 10.26 6.37 -18.74
N SER A 288 10.07 7.68 -18.65
CA SER A 288 11.19 8.62 -18.62
C SER A 288 11.93 8.50 -17.29
N ILE A 289 13.25 8.45 -17.33
CA ILE A 289 14.12 8.58 -16.16
C ILE A 289 14.57 10.04 -16.10
N PRO A 290 14.04 10.91 -15.22
CA PRO A 290 14.39 12.33 -15.22
C PRO A 290 15.88 12.57 -14.98
N SER A 291 16.42 13.69 -15.50
CA SER A 291 17.85 14.03 -15.29
C SER A 291 18.21 14.15 -13.82
N LYS A 292 17.30 14.66 -12.98
CA LYS A 292 17.53 14.75 -11.53
C LYS A 292 17.73 13.37 -10.90
N ILE A 293 17.03 12.33 -11.37
CA ILE A 293 17.26 10.95 -10.92
C ILE A 293 18.64 10.46 -11.38
N ARG A 294 18.94 10.59 -12.68
CA ARG A 294 20.22 10.10 -13.24
C ARG A 294 21.45 10.77 -12.61
N ASN A 295 21.33 12.03 -12.20
CA ASN A 295 22.43 12.76 -11.56
C ASN A 295 22.61 12.41 -10.08
N ASN A 296 21.52 12.10 -9.35
CA ASN A 296 21.58 11.81 -7.91
C ASN A 296 21.68 10.31 -7.61
N ALA A 297 21.35 9.46 -8.58
CA ALA A 297 21.37 8.01 -8.48
C ALA A 297 22.00 7.39 -9.76
N PRO A 298 23.27 7.72 -10.10
CA PRO A 298 23.89 7.30 -11.35
C PRO A 298 24.03 5.77 -11.47
N ASP A 299 24.27 5.09 -10.35
CA ASP A 299 24.51 3.64 -10.29
C ASP A 299 23.24 2.83 -9.92
N PHE A 300 22.07 3.48 -9.90
CA PHE A 300 20.83 2.82 -9.50
C PHE A 300 20.36 1.81 -10.54
N PHE A 301 20.39 2.19 -11.82
CA PHE A 301 20.06 1.29 -12.93
C PHE A 301 21.32 0.69 -13.55
N PRO A 302 21.22 -0.49 -14.18
CA PRO A 302 22.33 -1.03 -14.97
C PRO A 302 22.72 -0.10 -16.13
N GLU A 303 23.91 -0.35 -16.68
CA GLU A 303 24.40 0.37 -17.85
C GLU A 303 23.42 0.29 -19.04
N LYS A 304 23.57 1.23 -19.97
CA LYS A 304 22.72 1.32 -21.15
C LYS A 304 22.69 -0.01 -21.90
N ASP A 305 21.48 -0.42 -22.28
CA ASP A 305 21.19 -1.66 -23.01
C ASP A 305 21.46 -2.97 -22.26
N VAL A 306 21.92 -2.93 -21.00
CA VAL A 306 21.98 -4.10 -20.12
C VAL A 306 20.56 -4.49 -19.68
N ILE A 307 20.25 -5.77 -19.86
CA ILE A 307 18.94 -6.33 -19.51
C ILE A 307 18.90 -6.68 -18.03
N PHE A 308 17.78 -6.37 -17.39
CA PHE A 308 17.47 -6.78 -16.02
C PHE A 308 16.01 -7.23 -15.89
N ASN A 309 15.72 -7.92 -14.80
CA ASN A 309 14.39 -8.37 -14.44
C ASN A 309 13.62 -7.24 -13.77
N LEU A 310 12.44 -6.94 -14.28
CA LEU A 310 11.51 -5.99 -13.69
C LEU A 310 10.25 -6.74 -13.27
N LYS A 311 10.18 -7.11 -11.99
CA LYS A 311 9.00 -7.73 -11.39
C LYS A 311 7.89 -6.70 -11.26
N ILE A 312 6.72 -7.02 -11.79
CA ILE A 312 5.51 -6.20 -11.66
C ILE A 312 4.60 -6.76 -10.55
N PRO A 313 3.63 -5.97 -10.04
CA PRO A 313 2.89 -6.32 -8.83
C PRO A 313 2.02 -7.58 -8.93
N ASN A 314 1.58 -7.98 -10.13
CA ASN A 314 0.86 -9.23 -10.36
C ASN A 314 1.77 -10.50 -10.35
N GLY A 315 3.06 -10.35 -10.03
CA GLY A 315 4.02 -11.44 -9.94
C GLY A 315 4.76 -11.80 -11.23
N LYS A 316 4.33 -11.28 -12.39
CA LYS A 316 5.07 -11.47 -13.65
C LYS A 316 6.41 -10.73 -13.61
N VAL A 317 7.38 -11.22 -14.37
CA VAL A 317 8.70 -10.61 -14.54
C VAL A 317 8.83 -10.16 -16.00
N LEU A 318 9.06 -8.87 -16.20
CA LEU A 318 9.32 -8.28 -17.51
C LEU A 318 10.84 -8.20 -17.73
N SER A 319 11.31 -8.47 -18.94
CA SER A 319 12.69 -8.10 -19.31
C SER A 319 12.72 -6.60 -19.59
N ALA A 320 13.52 -5.85 -18.85
CA ALA A 320 13.65 -4.40 -18.97
C ALA A 320 15.09 -3.98 -19.24
N LYS A 321 15.25 -2.77 -19.77
CA LYS A 321 16.57 -2.14 -19.99
C LYS A 321 16.46 -0.62 -20.03
N VAL A 322 17.57 0.06 -19.76
CA VAL A 322 17.71 1.51 -19.94
C VAL A 322 18.25 1.79 -21.34
N CYS A 323 17.62 2.70 -22.07
CA CYS A 323 17.89 3.00 -23.48
C CYS A 323 17.93 4.51 -23.77
N GLN A 324 18.17 4.81 -25.06
CA GLN A 324 18.24 6.16 -25.66
C GLN A 324 19.43 6.99 -25.18
N ASP A 325 19.63 8.15 -25.81
CA ASP A 325 20.71 9.07 -25.47
C ASP A 325 20.57 9.60 -24.05
N GLY A 326 21.67 9.52 -23.30
CA GLY A 326 21.72 9.91 -21.89
C GLY A 326 20.96 8.96 -20.95
N SER A 327 20.72 7.70 -21.34
CA SER A 327 20.10 6.67 -20.49
C SER A 327 18.76 7.13 -19.89
N LYS A 328 17.94 7.80 -20.71
CA LYS A 328 16.75 8.53 -20.27
C LYS A 328 15.45 7.72 -20.33
N ALA A 329 15.46 6.52 -20.91
CA ALA A 329 14.25 5.75 -21.16
C ALA A 329 14.36 4.34 -20.56
N LEU A 330 13.43 4.00 -19.67
CA LEU A 330 13.20 2.64 -19.21
C LEU A 330 12.21 1.95 -20.15
N MET A 331 12.63 0.86 -20.78
CA MET A 331 11.86 0.11 -21.78
C MET A 331 11.83 -1.39 -21.44
N THR A 332 10.95 -2.14 -22.12
CA THR A 332 10.83 -3.60 -21.97
C THR A 332 11.15 -4.35 -23.26
N ASN A 333 11.42 -5.64 -23.16
CA ASN A 333 11.53 -6.55 -24.30
C ASN A 333 10.65 -7.80 -24.05
N PRO A 334 9.58 -8.03 -24.83
CA PRO A 334 9.13 -7.25 -25.99
C PRO A 334 8.71 -5.83 -25.60
N ASN A 335 8.91 -4.86 -26.51
CA ASN A 335 8.66 -3.43 -26.26
C ASN A 335 7.25 -3.10 -25.79
N LYS A 336 6.26 -3.95 -26.13
CA LYS A 336 4.87 -3.77 -25.74
C LYS A 336 4.54 -4.24 -24.32
N ALA A 337 5.40 -5.02 -23.66
CA ALA A 337 5.07 -5.64 -22.38
C ALA A 337 4.72 -4.62 -21.29
N MET A 338 5.44 -3.49 -21.27
CA MET A 338 5.12 -2.38 -20.37
C MET A 338 3.76 -1.73 -20.69
N ALA A 339 3.39 -1.59 -21.97
CA ALA A 339 2.10 -1.04 -22.34
C ALA A 339 0.94 -2.00 -22.04
N ASP A 340 1.13 -3.29 -22.32
CA ASP A 340 0.15 -4.34 -22.03
C ASP A 340 -0.20 -4.33 -20.54
N TRP A 341 0.82 -4.33 -19.66
CA TRP A 341 0.58 -4.25 -18.22
C TRP A 341 0.08 -2.87 -17.77
N MET A 342 0.82 -1.80 -18.03
CA MET A 342 0.54 -0.48 -17.44
C MET A 342 -0.69 0.18 -18.08
N LEU A 343 -0.74 0.24 -19.41
CA LEU A 343 -1.78 0.99 -20.11
C LEU A 343 -3.06 0.17 -20.28
N ARG A 344 -2.95 -1.11 -20.64
CA ARG A 344 -4.12 -1.97 -20.95
C ARG A 344 -4.69 -2.58 -19.68
N ASP A 345 -3.90 -3.35 -18.94
CA ASP A 345 -4.40 -4.10 -17.79
C ASP A 345 -4.72 -3.17 -16.61
N VAL A 346 -3.82 -2.26 -16.25
CA VAL A 346 -3.95 -1.45 -15.03
C VAL A 346 -4.73 -0.16 -15.24
N LEU A 347 -4.36 0.65 -16.24
CA LEU A 347 -5.01 1.95 -16.51
C LEU A 347 -6.28 1.83 -17.37
N MET A 348 -6.56 0.65 -17.93
CA MET A 348 -7.73 0.36 -18.76
C MET A 348 -7.91 1.34 -19.93
N LEU A 349 -6.81 1.68 -20.60
CA LEU A 349 -6.85 2.46 -21.84
C LEU A 349 -7.04 1.53 -23.03
N ASN A 350 -7.97 1.89 -23.92
CA ASN A 350 -8.12 1.21 -25.20
C ASN A 350 -6.84 1.35 -26.04
N GLU A 351 -6.67 0.45 -27.00
CA GLU A 351 -5.60 0.62 -27.98
C GLU A 351 -5.77 1.96 -28.72
N ASN A 352 -4.68 2.70 -28.88
CA ASN A 352 -4.66 4.06 -29.46
C ASN A 352 -5.41 5.13 -28.63
N GLU A 353 -5.77 4.85 -27.38
CA GLU A 353 -6.25 5.87 -26.44
C GLU A 353 -5.05 6.59 -25.79
N VAL A 354 -5.06 7.92 -25.84
CA VAL A 354 -4.00 8.77 -25.28
C VAL A 354 -4.12 8.81 -23.76
N LEU A 355 -3.05 8.45 -23.05
CA LEU A 355 -2.97 8.65 -21.61
C LEU A 355 -2.87 10.15 -21.32
N THR A 356 -3.77 10.65 -20.45
CA THR A 356 -3.79 12.04 -19.98
C THR A 356 -3.44 12.12 -18.50
N TYR A 357 -2.98 13.28 -18.05
CA TYR A 357 -2.74 13.50 -16.62
C TYR A 357 -4.04 13.46 -15.80
N ASP A 358 -5.16 13.88 -16.39
CA ASP A 358 -6.48 13.79 -15.75
C ASP A 358 -6.86 12.34 -15.44
N LYS A 359 -6.52 11.37 -16.31
CA LYS A 359 -6.71 9.94 -16.04
C LYS A 359 -5.87 9.48 -14.84
N LEU A 360 -4.58 9.81 -14.82
CA LEU A 360 -3.68 9.51 -13.68
C LEU A 360 -4.21 10.09 -12.37
N ARG A 361 -4.59 11.37 -12.39
CA ARG A 361 -5.18 12.09 -11.25
C ARG A 361 -6.49 11.44 -10.78
N LYS A 362 -7.37 11.04 -11.69
CA LYS A 362 -8.65 10.38 -11.38
C LYS A 362 -8.47 9.03 -10.72
N ILE A 363 -7.45 8.28 -11.11
CA ILE A 363 -7.10 7.00 -10.48
C ILE A 363 -6.38 7.24 -9.14
N GLY A 364 -5.59 8.31 -9.03
CA GLY A 364 -4.90 8.72 -7.81
C GLY A 364 -3.43 8.31 -7.76
N TYR A 365 -2.85 7.94 -8.90
CA TYR A 365 -1.46 7.54 -9.06
C TYR A 365 -0.87 8.26 -10.27
N ASP A 366 0.26 8.92 -10.11
CA ASP A 366 0.91 9.72 -11.18
C ASP A 366 2.39 9.34 -11.41
N SER A 367 2.89 8.38 -10.66
CA SER A 367 4.30 8.01 -10.62
C SER A 367 4.46 6.52 -10.33
N VAL A 368 5.66 6.01 -10.54
CA VAL A 368 6.05 4.65 -10.16
C VAL A 368 7.30 4.66 -9.30
N LYS A 369 7.34 3.78 -8.32
CA LYS A 369 8.52 3.47 -7.52
C LYS A 369 9.23 2.26 -8.11
N ILE A 370 10.51 2.42 -8.40
CA ILE A 370 11.41 1.32 -8.77
C ILE A 370 12.29 1.01 -7.57
N THR A 371 12.26 -0.23 -7.09
CA THR A 371 13.08 -0.71 -5.97
C THR A 371 14.11 -1.70 -6.48
N LYS A 372 15.38 -1.52 -6.13
CA LYS A 372 16.48 -2.41 -6.46
C LYS A 372 16.54 -3.52 -5.41
N SER A 373 16.36 -4.77 -5.83
CA SER A 373 16.52 -5.94 -4.95
C SER A 373 17.92 -6.54 -5.08
N THR A 374 18.44 -6.59 -6.31
CA THR A 374 19.82 -6.97 -6.63
C THR A 374 20.30 -6.11 -7.81
N GLU A 375 21.54 -6.32 -8.29
CA GLU A 375 22.05 -5.67 -9.50
C GLU A 375 21.24 -5.98 -10.77
N HIS A 376 20.47 -7.08 -10.79
CA HIS A 376 19.71 -7.52 -11.95
C HIS A 376 18.22 -7.75 -11.70
N ASP A 377 17.75 -7.53 -10.46
CA ASP A 377 16.35 -7.71 -10.08
C ASP A 377 15.79 -6.44 -9.48
N TYR A 378 14.77 -5.91 -10.13
CA TYR A 378 14.07 -4.70 -9.75
C TYR A 378 12.58 -4.98 -9.61
N PHE A 379 11.92 -4.22 -8.75
CA PHE A 379 10.47 -4.23 -8.59
C PHE A 379 9.90 -2.86 -8.94
N ILE A 380 8.78 -2.84 -9.67
CA ILE A 380 8.05 -1.61 -10.00
C ILE A 380 6.66 -1.64 -9.37
N ASP A 381 6.27 -0.52 -8.76
CA ASP A 381 4.92 -0.32 -8.25
C ASP A 381 4.42 1.10 -8.53
N PHE A 382 3.12 1.31 -8.54
CA PHE A 382 2.53 2.65 -8.66
C PHE A 382 2.60 3.41 -7.33
N THR A 383 2.82 4.71 -7.41
CA THR A 383 2.83 5.62 -6.26
C THR A 383 1.77 6.70 -6.37
N LYS A 384 1.27 7.12 -5.21
CA LYS A 384 0.20 8.13 -5.10
C LYS A 384 0.61 9.44 -5.75
N LEU A 385 -0.40 10.27 -6.01
CA LEU A 385 -0.18 11.65 -6.45
C LEU A 385 0.85 12.35 -5.55
N ASP A 386 1.74 13.11 -6.19
CA ASP A 386 2.73 13.98 -5.56
C ASP A 386 3.92 13.28 -4.88
N GLU A 387 3.98 11.94 -4.89
CA GLU A 387 5.10 11.17 -4.30
C GLU A 387 6.44 11.45 -5.01
N TYR A 388 6.43 11.67 -6.32
CA TYR A 388 7.64 12.06 -7.06
C TYR A 388 8.19 13.40 -6.57
N GLU A 389 7.33 14.41 -6.35
CA GLU A 389 7.75 15.70 -5.83
C GLU A 389 8.36 15.56 -4.43
N SER A 390 7.66 14.90 -3.51
CA SER A 390 8.16 14.67 -2.14
C SER A 390 9.48 13.89 -2.14
N PHE A 391 9.64 12.90 -3.02
CA PHE A 391 10.88 12.15 -3.16
C PHE A 391 12.04 13.04 -3.64
N ILE A 392 11.78 13.94 -4.57
CA ILE A 392 12.79 14.84 -5.12
C ILE A 392 13.14 16.00 -4.18
N GLU A 393 12.26 16.37 -3.25
CA GLU A 393 12.52 17.35 -2.18
C GLU A 393 13.48 16.81 -1.11
N LYS A 394 13.45 15.50 -0.82
CA LYS A 394 14.43 14.85 0.08
C LYS A 394 15.88 15.07 -0.33
N ILE A 395 16.14 15.30 -1.62
CA ILE A 395 17.48 15.66 -2.14
C ILE A 395 17.94 17.00 -1.56
N SER A 396 17.05 17.98 -1.46
CA SER A 396 17.35 19.32 -0.97
C SER A 396 17.63 19.30 0.53
N GLU A 397 16.90 18.51 1.31
CA GLU A 397 17.13 18.35 2.75
C GLU A 397 18.47 17.65 3.08
N ALA A 398 18.88 16.68 2.26
CA ALA A 398 20.17 16.01 2.40
C ALA A 398 21.37 16.92 2.06
N GLN A 399 21.18 17.93 1.21
CA GLN A 399 22.20 18.92 0.86
C GLN A 399 22.33 20.05 1.88
N ASP A 400 21.26 20.39 2.61
CA ASP A 400 21.21 21.48 3.59
C ASP A 400 21.56 21.05 5.04
N GLY A 401 21.91 19.77 5.27
CA GLY A 401 22.58 19.35 6.50
C GLY A 401 21.79 19.52 7.80
N GLN A 402 20.47 19.35 7.80
CA GLN A 402 19.68 19.26 9.03
C GLN A 402 18.84 17.98 9.08
N PHE A 403 19.46 16.88 9.54
CA PHE A 403 18.71 15.83 10.22
C PHE A 403 18.14 16.41 11.52
N LYS A 404 16.94 16.99 11.49
CA LYS A 404 16.11 17.12 12.69
C LYS A 404 15.32 15.83 12.85
N LEU A 405 15.86 14.90 13.63
CA LEU A 405 15.04 13.90 14.30
C LEU A 405 13.99 14.67 15.12
N PHE A 406 12.73 14.62 14.69
CA PHE A 406 11.62 14.78 15.62
C PHE A 406 11.31 13.39 16.15
N LEU A 407 11.72 13.15 17.40
CA LEU A 407 11.26 12.04 18.23
C LEU A 407 9.76 12.14 18.50
#